data_AF-A0A6C0D4R9-F1
#
_entry.id   AF-A0A6C0D4R9-F1
#
_cell.length_a   1.000
_cell.length_b   1.000
_cell.length_c   1.000
_cell.angle_alpha   90.00
_cell.angle_beta   90.00
_cell.angle_gamma   90.00
#
_symmetry.space_group_name_H-M   'P 1'
#
loop_
_entity.id
_entity.type
_entity.pdbx_description
1 polymer ?
#
loop_
_entity_poly.entity_id
_entity_poly.type
_entity_poly.pdbx_seq_one_letter_code
_entity_poly.pdbx_strand_id
1 'polypeptide(L)'
;MYKFISNDPHYQSWEIINTNTFEKVDPNDLNVDPLKSKLLNHDTFDFDTEFKVIYSPVRLNKYNAGILDLSKTYGRSNNKMLYLCKPDDKRLPYFLVSYILPASFDKVKKQLYITFEFKDWENDHPIATITQNIGNVDIPENYYEYVLYSKSLNVSIQPFTKDVLRCLKEEQQKDIIKNICKKYDLEERHDRVFTIDSPESIDLDDGISIKQEGDDNIVSVYITHVPFVLDYLNLWGSFTNRISTIYLPDKKRSMLPMALSQLCSLNQNEERICLIMDINTTTMKNTLSIAKVKIHKNYSYDEDKLLTNPDYIKIKDIFKSKNSHDLIEELMILFNKECTKRIRRFKNGIYKHITASSNIPLPEPIYSYINISRSKKSCYTKYLEECDYAQFTSPIRRLVDILNIIQLGFNENMIYFVKGDEFYEDWLDKIDYMNVSMRHIRKIQLKCKLLDTFIHQEHKFFTGYVFDKLMRADNKFKYNVFLPELKMNTSITIQEDLVEYSEHQFKVYIFQNEGELKKKIKLQICE
;
A
#
# COMPACT_ATOMS: atom_id res chain seq x y z
N MET A 1 26.17 -19.00 14.23
CA MET A 1 25.48 -18.28 13.12
C MET A 1 25.52 -16.76 13.32
N TYR A 2 26.00 -16.07 12.29
CA TYR A 2 26.23 -14.63 12.27
C TYR A 2 25.54 -13.99 11.08
N LYS A 3 25.19 -12.71 11.20
CA LYS A 3 24.54 -11.93 10.14
C LYS A 3 25.40 -10.73 9.77
N PHE A 4 25.70 -10.59 8.48
CA PHE A 4 26.44 -9.46 7.93
C PHE A 4 25.50 -8.29 7.59
N ILE A 5 25.87 -7.08 7.99
CA ILE A 5 25.16 -5.85 7.66
C ILE A 5 26.17 -4.82 7.17
N SER A 6 26.01 -4.36 5.93
CA SER A 6 26.81 -3.26 5.38
C SER A 6 26.07 -1.92 5.51
N ASN A 7 26.82 -0.83 5.61
CA ASN A 7 26.29 0.54 5.57
C ASN A 7 26.51 1.23 4.21
N ASP A 8 27.36 0.68 3.34
CA ASP A 8 27.75 1.30 2.07
C ASP A 8 28.12 0.24 0.99
N PRO A 9 28.21 0.60 -0.30
CA PRO A 9 28.42 -0.37 -1.38
C PRO A 9 29.89 -0.79 -1.54
N HIS A 10 30.82 -0.09 -0.88
CA HIS A 10 32.27 -0.35 -0.92
C HIS A 10 32.76 -1.09 0.33
N TYR A 11 31.86 -1.40 1.27
CA TYR A 11 32.14 -2.07 2.53
C TYR A 11 33.20 -1.33 3.37
N GLN A 12 33.16 0.01 3.35
CA GLN A 12 33.98 0.85 4.23
C GLN A 12 33.46 0.85 5.67
N SER A 13 32.16 0.61 5.86
CA SER A 13 31.51 0.48 7.15
C SER A 13 30.52 -0.67 7.14
N TRP A 14 30.66 -1.57 8.10
CA TRP A 14 29.83 -2.76 8.26
C TRP A 14 29.87 -3.28 9.70
N GLU A 15 28.93 -4.16 10.02
CA GLU A 15 28.83 -4.82 11.32
C GLU A 15 28.42 -6.30 11.15
N ILE A 16 28.79 -7.12 12.13
CA ILE A 16 28.35 -8.51 12.25
C ILE A 16 27.54 -8.66 13.53
N ILE A 17 26.39 -9.32 13.44
CA ILE A 17 25.50 -9.56 14.56
C ILE A 17 25.37 -11.07 14.79
N ASN A 18 25.49 -11.52 16.04
CA ASN A 18 25.17 -12.89 16.41
C ASN A 18 23.65 -13.09 16.34
N THR A 19 23.19 -14.08 15.58
CA THR A 19 21.75 -14.28 15.34
C THR A 19 20.97 -14.80 16.56
N ASN A 20 21.65 -15.36 17.56
CA ASN A 20 21.03 -15.87 18.78
C ASN A 20 20.97 -14.81 19.88
N THR A 21 22.05 -14.02 20.06
CA THR A 21 22.12 -13.01 21.13
C THR A 21 21.69 -11.62 20.67
N PHE A 22 21.64 -11.38 19.35
CA PHE A 22 21.43 -10.07 18.72
C PHE A 22 22.50 -9.02 19.06
N GLU A 23 23.62 -9.46 19.64
CA GLU A 23 24.73 -8.59 19.99
C GLU A 23 25.68 -8.41 18.81
N LYS A 24 26.28 -7.22 18.73
CA LYS A 24 27.33 -6.92 17.76
C LYS A 24 28.59 -7.69 18.15
N VAL A 25 29.24 -8.28 17.16
CA VAL A 25 30.51 -8.98 17.32
C VAL A 25 31.61 -8.15 16.70
N ASP A 26 32.77 -8.08 17.35
CA ASP A 26 33.92 -7.40 16.75
C ASP A 26 34.33 -8.16 15.47
N PRO A 27 34.33 -7.49 14.30
CA PRO A 27 34.90 -8.02 13.06
C PRO A 27 36.24 -8.74 13.19
N ASN A 28 37.13 -8.22 14.04
CA ASN A 28 38.49 -8.72 14.20
C ASN A 28 38.51 -10.06 14.95
N ASP A 29 37.57 -10.27 15.87
CA ASP A 29 37.44 -11.53 16.62
C ASP A 29 37.07 -12.70 15.71
N LEU A 30 36.36 -12.43 14.61
CA LEU A 30 35.93 -13.43 13.64
C LEU A 30 36.91 -13.58 12.46
N ASN A 31 37.86 -12.65 12.28
CA ASN A 31 38.78 -12.60 11.13
C ASN A 31 38.05 -12.73 9.76
N VAL A 32 36.86 -12.13 9.65
CA VAL A 32 36.04 -12.17 8.43
C VAL A 32 36.28 -10.90 7.62
N ASP A 33 36.80 -11.06 6.40
CA ASP A 33 36.83 -9.99 5.39
C ASP A 33 35.62 -10.16 4.46
N PRO A 34 34.64 -9.22 4.44
CA PRO A 34 33.41 -9.40 3.68
C PRO A 34 33.61 -9.49 2.17
N LEU A 35 34.63 -8.83 1.61
CA LEU A 35 34.94 -8.87 0.17
C LEU A 35 35.63 -10.18 -0.20
N LYS A 36 36.55 -10.69 0.63
CA LYS A 36 37.16 -12.01 0.42
C LYS A 36 36.14 -13.13 0.60
N SER A 37 35.27 -12.98 1.59
CA SER A 37 34.24 -13.96 1.95
C SER A 37 32.97 -13.84 1.07
N LYS A 38 32.96 -12.90 0.11
CA LYS A 38 31.87 -12.68 -0.86
C LYS A 38 30.50 -12.51 -0.20
N LEU A 39 30.47 -11.85 0.97
CA LEU A 39 29.26 -11.61 1.74
C LEU A 39 28.43 -10.51 1.07
N LEU A 40 27.13 -10.74 0.95
CA LEU A 40 26.14 -9.74 0.56
C LEU A 40 25.37 -9.27 1.80
N ASN A 41 24.87 -8.05 1.76
CA ASN A 41 24.14 -7.46 2.88
C ASN A 41 22.96 -8.36 3.31
N HIS A 42 22.82 -8.58 4.63
CA HIS A 42 21.91 -9.53 5.28
C HIS A 42 22.20 -11.01 5.06
N ASP A 43 23.35 -11.39 4.51
CA ASP A 43 23.79 -12.78 4.51
C ASP A 43 23.92 -13.28 5.95
N THR A 44 23.38 -14.47 6.19
CA THR A 44 23.58 -15.24 7.41
C THR A 44 24.55 -16.36 7.10
N PHE A 45 25.60 -16.48 7.89
CA PHE A 45 26.69 -17.42 7.66
C PHE A 45 27.11 -18.11 8.96
N ASP A 46 27.78 -19.25 8.80
CA ASP A 46 28.43 -19.98 9.88
C ASP A 46 29.95 -19.88 9.77
N PHE A 47 30.60 -20.03 10.93
CA PHE A 47 32.05 -20.05 11.07
C PHE A 47 32.54 -21.15 12.02
N ASP A 48 31.66 -21.97 12.59
CA ASP A 48 32.04 -22.94 13.64
C ASP A 48 32.94 -24.09 13.11
N THR A 49 32.91 -24.39 11.81
CA THR A 49 33.72 -25.47 11.19
C THR A 49 34.33 -25.07 9.84
N GLU A 50 33.55 -24.43 8.96
CA GLU A 50 33.99 -23.87 7.68
C GLU A 50 33.13 -22.63 7.36
N PHE A 51 33.71 -21.60 6.74
CA PHE A 51 32.93 -20.44 6.32
C PHE A 51 31.88 -20.84 5.29
N LYS A 52 30.61 -20.67 5.63
CA LYS A 52 29.50 -21.00 4.73
C LYS A 52 28.35 -20.02 4.88
N VAL A 53 27.91 -19.45 3.77
CA VAL A 53 26.65 -18.69 3.72
C VAL A 53 25.48 -19.69 3.80
N ILE A 54 24.70 -19.59 4.87
CA ILE A 54 23.52 -20.43 5.13
C ILE A 54 22.30 -19.85 4.43
N TYR A 55 22.14 -18.53 4.51
CA TYR A 55 20.98 -17.84 3.98
C TYR A 55 21.39 -16.47 3.42
N SER A 56 20.84 -16.11 2.27
CA SER A 56 21.11 -14.84 1.62
C SER A 56 19.86 -14.30 0.94
N PRO A 57 19.26 -13.20 1.43
CA PRO A 57 18.11 -12.59 0.79
C PRO A 57 18.38 -12.20 -0.67
N VAL A 58 19.59 -11.71 -0.96
CA VAL A 58 19.96 -11.22 -2.29
C VAL A 58 20.15 -12.37 -3.26
N ARG A 59 20.81 -13.45 -2.83
CA ARG A 59 21.04 -14.64 -3.69
C ARG A 59 19.74 -15.40 -3.97
N LEU A 60 18.81 -15.41 -3.02
CA LEU A 60 17.51 -16.07 -3.17
C LEU A 60 16.48 -15.24 -3.96
N ASN A 61 16.64 -13.91 -3.96
CA ASN A 61 15.74 -13.04 -4.70
C ASN A 61 16.11 -13.00 -6.18
N LYS A 62 15.21 -13.51 -7.03
CA LYS A 62 15.38 -13.46 -8.49
C LYS A 62 15.19 -12.07 -9.07
N TYR A 63 14.52 -11.17 -8.35
CA TYR A 63 14.09 -9.88 -8.88
C TYR A 63 14.70 -8.72 -8.08
N ASN A 64 16.00 -8.75 -7.82
CA ASN A 64 16.68 -7.60 -7.20
C ASN A 64 16.59 -6.40 -8.15
N ALA A 65 16.09 -5.27 -7.66
CA ALA A 65 15.97 -4.07 -8.47
C ALA A 65 17.33 -3.38 -8.60
N GLY A 66 17.67 -2.92 -9.81
CA GLY A 66 18.89 -2.17 -10.05
C GLY A 66 18.80 -1.29 -11.30
N ILE A 67 19.83 -0.45 -11.45
CA ILE A 67 19.99 0.42 -12.61
C ILE A 67 21.21 -0.04 -13.39
N LEU A 68 21.00 -0.42 -14.64
CA LEU A 68 22.06 -0.83 -15.56
C LEU A 68 22.61 0.40 -16.28
N ASP A 69 23.90 0.65 -16.13
CA ASP A 69 24.60 1.77 -16.75
C ASP A 69 25.27 1.31 -18.05
N LEU A 70 24.71 1.72 -19.19
CA LEU A 70 25.22 1.37 -20.51
C LEU A 70 26.35 2.31 -20.98
N SER A 71 26.75 3.31 -20.19
CA SER A 71 27.77 4.31 -20.54
C SER A 71 29.17 3.71 -20.75
N LYS A 72 29.53 2.71 -19.94
CA LYS A 72 30.85 2.07 -19.90
C LYS A 72 30.73 0.55 -19.89
N THR A 73 31.66 -0.13 -20.57
CA THR A 73 31.78 -1.60 -20.54
C THR A 73 32.93 -2.02 -19.63
N TYR A 74 32.79 -3.19 -19.02
CA TYR A 74 33.72 -3.75 -18.03
C TYR A 74 34.21 -5.14 -18.46
N GLY A 75 34.44 -5.30 -19.77
CA GLY A 75 34.86 -6.57 -20.38
C GLY A 75 33.72 -7.32 -21.07
N ARG A 76 33.93 -8.61 -21.28
CA ARG A 76 33.03 -9.49 -22.03
C ARG A 76 32.85 -10.84 -21.34
N SER A 77 31.65 -11.41 -21.46
CA SER A 77 31.33 -12.77 -21.06
C SER A 77 30.44 -13.41 -22.14
N ASN A 78 30.85 -14.56 -22.67
CA ASN A 78 30.11 -15.31 -23.71
C ASN A 78 29.62 -14.42 -24.88
N ASN A 79 30.53 -13.63 -25.47
CA ASN A 79 30.27 -12.66 -26.55
C ASN A 79 29.34 -11.48 -26.21
N LYS A 80 28.87 -11.36 -24.97
CA LYS A 80 28.10 -10.22 -24.47
C LYS A 80 29.02 -9.23 -23.75
N MET A 81 28.73 -7.94 -23.88
CA MET A 81 29.43 -6.92 -23.10
C MET A 81 28.94 -6.94 -21.65
N LEU A 82 29.85 -6.73 -20.71
CA LEU A 82 29.54 -6.54 -19.30
C LEU A 82 29.34 -5.06 -19.00
N TYR A 83 28.26 -4.75 -18.29
CA TYR A 83 27.89 -3.41 -17.86
C TYR A 83 27.74 -3.38 -16.35
N LEU A 84 27.95 -2.20 -15.77
CA LEU A 84 27.80 -2.00 -14.34
C LEU A 84 26.32 -1.88 -13.97
N CYS A 85 25.87 -2.68 -13.02
CA CYS A 85 24.55 -2.60 -12.41
C CYS A 85 24.69 -2.07 -10.98
N LYS A 86 23.98 -0.98 -10.70
CA LYS A 86 23.89 -0.36 -9.38
C LYS A 86 22.60 -0.86 -8.70
N PRO A 87 22.66 -1.69 -7.64
CA PRO A 87 21.46 -2.15 -6.94
C PRO A 87 20.68 -1.01 -6.28
N ASP A 88 19.36 -1.19 -6.07
CA ASP A 88 18.56 -0.22 -5.29
C ASP A 88 19.03 -0.14 -3.83
N ASP A 89 19.39 -1.28 -3.25
CA ASP A 89 19.97 -1.36 -1.92
C ASP A 89 21.42 -0.89 -1.97
N LYS A 90 21.67 0.33 -1.49
CA LYS A 90 22.98 0.97 -1.46
C LYS A 90 24.01 0.27 -0.56
N ARG A 91 23.58 -0.71 0.23
CA ARG A 91 24.45 -1.53 1.07
C ARG A 91 25.05 -2.71 0.29
N LEU A 92 24.67 -2.87 -0.98
CA LEU A 92 25.20 -3.91 -1.85
C LEU A 92 26.29 -3.37 -2.78
N PRO A 93 27.31 -4.18 -3.07
CA PRO A 93 28.31 -3.85 -4.08
C PRO A 93 27.67 -3.75 -5.46
N TYR A 94 28.36 -3.07 -6.37
CA TYR A 94 27.93 -3.02 -7.77
C TYR A 94 28.20 -4.34 -8.48
N PHE A 95 27.23 -4.76 -9.29
CA PHE A 95 27.25 -6.00 -10.04
C PHE A 95 27.73 -5.77 -11.47
N LEU A 96 28.32 -6.80 -12.08
CA LEU A 96 28.52 -6.87 -13.52
C LEU A 96 27.44 -7.72 -14.15
N VAL A 97 26.81 -7.17 -15.20
CA VAL A 97 25.69 -7.80 -15.88
C VAL A 97 25.95 -7.87 -17.37
N SER A 98 25.82 -9.06 -17.96
CA SER A 98 25.96 -9.25 -19.39
C SER A 98 24.72 -8.78 -20.14
N TYR A 99 24.86 -7.87 -21.11
CA TYR A 99 23.74 -7.35 -21.90
C TYR A 99 24.11 -7.19 -23.37
N ILE A 100 23.14 -7.42 -24.25
CA ILE A 100 23.26 -7.16 -25.69
C ILE A 100 22.46 -5.90 -25.99
N LEU A 101 23.15 -4.85 -26.44
CA LEU A 101 22.50 -3.64 -26.93
C LEU A 101 21.71 -3.97 -28.21
N PRO A 102 20.40 -3.71 -28.26
CA PRO A 102 19.64 -3.79 -29.50
C PRO A 102 20.23 -2.82 -30.54
N ALA A 103 20.15 -3.17 -31.82
CA ALA A 103 20.53 -2.26 -32.90
C ALA A 103 19.61 -1.03 -32.86
N SER A 104 20.17 0.14 -32.55
CA SER A 104 19.45 1.41 -32.43
C SER A 104 20.24 2.50 -33.15
N PHE A 105 19.54 3.36 -33.89
CA PHE A 105 20.11 4.57 -34.51
C PHE A 105 20.45 5.63 -33.47
N ASP A 106 19.79 5.58 -32.30
CA ASP A 106 20.10 6.43 -31.16
C ASP A 106 21.34 5.89 -30.43
N LYS A 107 22.45 6.60 -30.58
CA LYS A 107 23.75 6.28 -29.99
C LYS A 107 23.90 6.78 -28.55
N VAL A 108 22.89 7.46 -27.99
CA VAL A 108 22.93 7.90 -26.60
C VAL A 108 22.86 6.66 -25.72
N LYS A 109 23.94 6.42 -24.95
CA LYS A 109 24.01 5.32 -23.99
C LYS A 109 23.07 5.64 -22.82
N LYS A 110 21.89 5.02 -22.84
CA LYS A 110 20.83 5.21 -21.85
C LYS A 110 21.04 4.31 -20.63
N GLN A 111 20.54 4.73 -19.48
CA GLN A 111 20.47 3.86 -18.30
C GLN A 111 19.13 3.13 -18.31
N LEU A 112 19.12 1.89 -17.81
CA LEU A 112 17.91 1.06 -17.78
C LEU A 112 17.57 0.68 -16.35
N TYR A 113 16.30 0.80 -15.99
CA TYR A 113 15.75 0.08 -14.85
C TYR A 113 15.67 -1.41 -15.21
N ILE A 114 16.20 -2.26 -14.34
CA ILE A 114 16.18 -3.71 -14.53
C ILE A 114 15.86 -4.42 -13.21
N THR A 115 15.49 -5.68 -13.33
CA THR A 115 15.65 -6.65 -12.25
C THR A 115 16.75 -7.64 -12.60
N PHE A 116 17.45 -8.13 -11.60
CA PHE A 116 18.54 -9.08 -11.78
C PHE A 116 18.56 -10.17 -10.68
N GLU A 117 19.09 -11.32 -11.06
CA GLU A 117 19.36 -12.47 -10.20
C GLU A 117 20.87 -12.62 -10.03
N PHE A 118 21.31 -12.83 -8.79
CA PHE A 118 22.71 -13.15 -8.47
C PHE A 118 23.13 -14.43 -9.22
N LYS A 119 24.31 -14.43 -9.84
CA LYS A 119 24.86 -15.60 -10.53
C LYS A 119 26.08 -16.18 -9.82
N ASP A 120 27.16 -15.42 -9.74
CA ASP A 120 28.39 -15.81 -9.03
C ASP A 120 29.10 -14.60 -8.46
N TRP A 121 30.14 -14.83 -7.66
CA TRP A 121 31.08 -13.78 -7.27
C TRP A 121 32.49 -14.34 -7.10
N GLU A 122 33.16 -14.58 -8.22
CA GLU A 122 34.55 -15.08 -8.22
C GLU A 122 35.59 -13.95 -8.18
N ASN A 123 35.35 -12.88 -8.94
CA ASN A 123 36.30 -11.77 -9.12
C ASN A 123 35.97 -10.57 -8.22
N ASP A 124 36.46 -9.38 -8.58
CA ASP A 124 36.26 -8.13 -7.83
C ASP A 124 34.78 -7.77 -7.68
N HIS A 125 33.99 -7.96 -8.73
CA HIS A 125 32.56 -7.68 -8.75
C HIS A 125 31.72 -8.96 -8.78
N PRO A 126 30.58 -8.99 -8.07
CA PRO A 126 29.60 -10.05 -8.27
C PRO A 126 28.98 -9.97 -9.67
N ILE A 127 28.68 -11.13 -10.25
CA ILE A 127 28.06 -11.27 -11.55
C ILE A 127 26.57 -11.54 -11.35
N ALA A 128 25.74 -10.89 -12.17
CA ALA A 128 24.31 -11.09 -12.19
C ALA A 128 23.76 -11.24 -13.61
N THR A 129 22.58 -11.84 -13.71
CA THR A 129 21.83 -11.97 -14.97
C THR A 129 20.56 -11.12 -14.89
N ILE A 130 20.24 -10.40 -15.97
CA ILE A 130 18.98 -9.67 -16.05
C ILE A 130 17.83 -10.67 -16.06
N THR A 131 16.88 -10.48 -15.14
CA THR A 131 15.62 -11.21 -15.14
C THR A 131 14.53 -10.47 -15.89
N GLN A 132 14.49 -9.14 -15.78
CA GLN A 132 13.58 -8.31 -16.57
C GLN A 132 14.24 -6.98 -16.93
N ASN A 133 14.06 -6.55 -18.17
CA ASN A 133 14.36 -5.20 -18.60
C ASN A 133 13.09 -4.36 -18.44
N ILE A 134 13.07 -3.46 -17.44
CA ILE A 134 11.91 -2.60 -17.19
C ILE A 134 11.89 -1.45 -18.21
N GLY A 135 13.05 -0.90 -18.56
CA GLY A 135 13.21 0.07 -19.65
C GLY A 135 14.00 1.31 -19.25
N ASN A 136 13.98 2.34 -20.11
CA ASN A 136 14.75 3.58 -19.90
C ASN A 136 14.33 4.32 -18.62
N VAL A 137 15.31 4.85 -17.88
CA VAL A 137 15.12 5.63 -16.65
C VAL A 137 14.37 6.95 -16.86
N ASP A 138 14.38 7.48 -18.08
CA ASP A 138 13.73 8.76 -18.41
C ASP A 138 12.20 8.64 -18.49
N ILE A 139 11.69 7.41 -18.70
CA ILE A 139 10.27 7.12 -18.86
C ILE A 139 9.63 6.91 -17.46
N PRO A 140 8.64 7.74 -17.06
CA PRO A 140 8.02 7.67 -15.73
C PRO A 140 7.40 6.31 -15.38
N GLU A 141 6.75 5.66 -16.34
CA GLU A 141 6.07 4.37 -16.16
C GLU A 141 7.07 3.26 -15.77
N ASN A 142 8.27 3.30 -16.35
CA ASN A 142 9.34 2.37 -16.00
C ASN A 142 9.81 2.58 -14.56
N TYR A 143 9.86 3.84 -14.11
CA TYR A 143 10.16 4.15 -12.72
C TYR A 143 9.07 3.63 -11.77
N TYR A 144 7.78 3.79 -12.12
CA TYR A 144 6.66 3.28 -11.31
C TYR A 144 6.75 1.76 -11.12
N GLU A 145 7.13 1.03 -12.17
CA GLU A 145 7.35 -0.41 -12.08
C GLU A 145 8.59 -0.75 -11.24
N TYR A 146 9.72 -0.10 -11.49
CA TYR A 146 10.98 -0.30 -10.77
C TYR A 146 10.83 -0.15 -9.25
N VAL A 147 10.08 0.85 -8.78
CA VAL A 147 9.94 1.08 -7.34
C VAL A 147 9.14 -0.02 -6.63
N LEU A 148 8.24 -0.73 -7.32
CA LEU A 148 7.54 -1.88 -6.74
C LEU A 148 8.53 -3.00 -6.38
N TYR A 149 9.46 -3.32 -7.30
CA TYR A 149 10.52 -4.29 -7.03
C TYR A 149 11.44 -3.85 -5.90
N SER A 150 11.79 -2.56 -5.87
CA SER A 150 12.66 -1.98 -4.82
C SER A 150 12.13 -2.12 -3.38
N LYS A 151 10.83 -2.42 -3.22
CA LYS A 151 10.16 -2.58 -1.93
C LYS A 151 9.48 -3.94 -1.78
N SER A 152 9.79 -4.90 -2.66
CA SER A 152 9.22 -6.25 -2.67
C SER A 152 7.69 -6.27 -2.80
N LEU A 153 7.10 -5.31 -3.52
CA LEU A 153 5.66 -5.19 -3.76
C LEU A 153 5.23 -5.72 -5.14
N ASN A 154 6.14 -6.40 -5.85
CA ASN A 154 5.96 -6.96 -7.18
C ASN A 154 5.37 -8.39 -7.18
N VAL A 155 4.73 -8.82 -6.10
CA VAL A 155 4.12 -10.15 -5.96
C VAL A 155 3.16 -10.40 -7.12
N SER A 156 3.30 -11.51 -7.86
CA SER A 156 2.44 -11.79 -9.00
C SER A 156 1.04 -12.20 -8.57
N ILE A 157 0.00 -11.61 -9.18
CA ILE A 157 -1.41 -12.01 -8.98
C ILE A 157 -1.82 -13.19 -9.87
N GLN A 158 -0.99 -13.56 -10.84
CA GLN A 158 -1.35 -14.55 -11.87
C GLN A 158 -1.76 -15.92 -11.32
N PRO A 159 -1.11 -16.49 -10.27
CA PRO A 159 -1.56 -17.76 -9.69
C PRO A 159 -3.01 -17.67 -9.20
N PHE A 160 -3.32 -16.61 -8.42
CA PHE A 160 -4.67 -16.38 -7.92
C PHE A 160 -5.67 -16.17 -9.06
N THR A 161 -5.31 -15.38 -10.08
CA THR A 161 -6.16 -15.19 -11.27
C THR A 161 -6.47 -16.51 -11.96
N LYS A 162 -5.48 -17.41 -12.11
CA LYS A 162 -5.69 -18.72 -12.74
C LYS A 162 -6.65 -19.58 -11.92
N ASP A 163 -6.50 -19.62 -10.60
CA ASP A 163 -7.39 -20.39 -9.72
C ASP A 163 -8.82 -19.86 -9.78
N VAL A 164 -9.01 -18.53 -9.72
CA VAL A 164 -10.34 -17.90 -9.89
C VAL A 164 -10.96 -18.30 -11.23
N LEU A 165 -10.23 -18.13 -12.33
CA LEU A 165 -10.74 -18.46 -13.66
C LEU A 165 -11.05 -19.95 -13.82
N ARG A 166 -10.33 -20.84 -13.14
CA ARG A 166 -10.65 -22.27 -13.10
C ARG A 166 -11.99 -22.51 -12.38
N CYS A 167 -12.14 -21.98 -11.16
CA CYS A 167 -13.37 -22.18 -10.37
C CYS A 167 -14.60 -21.60 -11.09
N LEU A 168 -14.48 -20.41 -11.68
CA LEU A 168 -15.59 -19.79 -12.43
C LEU A 168 -16.01 -20.59 -13.67
N LYS A 169 -15.07 -21.30 -14.33
CA LYS A 169 -15.38 -22.20 -15.45
C LYS A 169 -16.11 -23.46 -14.97
N GLU A 170 -15.71 -24.01 -13.84
CA GLU A 170 -16.33 -25.20 -13.23
C GLU A 170 -17.77 -24.93 -12.78
N GLU A 171 -18.07 -23.70 -12.35
CA GLU A 171 -19.44 -23.26 -12.03
C GLU A 171 -20.35 -23.11 -13.27
N GLN A 172 -19.82 -23.25 -14.50
CA GLN A 172 -20.57 -23.26 -15.76
C GLN A 172 -21.53 -22.07 -15.97
N GLN A 173 -21.15 -20.86 -15.55
CA GLN A 173 -22.00 -19.66 -15.60
C GLN A 173 -23.31 -19.77 -14.79
N LYS A 174 -23.41 -20.72 -13.86
CA LYS A 174 -24.47 -20.69 -12.85
C LYS A 174 -24.37 -19.38 -12.07
N ASP A 175 -25.51 -18.90 -11.61
CA ASP A 175 -25.57 -17.74 -10.74
C ASP A 175 -24.90 -18.07 -9.40
N ILE A 176 -23.60 -17.71 -9.29
CA ILE A 176 -22.77 -18.02 -8.12
C ILE A 176 -23.36 -17.37 -6.88
N ILE A 177 -23.84 -16.13 -6.97
CA ILE A 177 -24.43 -15.42 -5.83
C ILE A 177 -25.66 -16.17 -5.34
N LYS A 178 -26.54 -16.61 -6.24
CA LYS A 178 -27.71 -17.42 -5.88
C LYS A 178 -27.32 -18.75 -5.23
N ASN A 179 -26.28 -19.42 -5.72
CA ASN A 179 -25.80 -20.67 -5.13
C ASN A 179 -25.22 -20.47 -3.73
N ILE A 180 -24.47 -19.37 -3.51
CA ILE A 180 -23.98 -18.98 -2.19
C ILE A 180 -25.17 -18.76 -1.26
N CYS A 181 -26.16 -17.95 -1.66
CA CYS A 181 -27.33 -17.67 -0.83
C CYS A 181 -28.08 -18.95 -0.43
N LYS A 182 -28.20 -19.91 -1.36
CA LYS A 182 -28.80 -21.22 -1.07
C LYS A 182 -27.94 -22.07 -0.11
N LYS A 183 -26.62 -22.02 -0.22
CA LYS A 183 -25.70 -22.81 0.62
C LYS A 183 -25.71 -22.33 2.08
N TYR A 184 -25.79 -21.01 2.30
CA TYR A 184 -25.70 -20.40 3.63
C TYR A 184 -27.05 -19.88 4.16
N ASP A 185 -28.15 -20.19 3.47
CA ASP A 185 -29.51 -19.76 3.84
C ASP A 185 -29.62 -18.25 4.11
N LEU A 186 -29.10 -17.44 3.18
CA LEU A 186 -29.04 -15.99 3.33
C LEU A 186 -30.39 -15.34 3.04
N GLU A 187 -30.79 -14.41 3.91
CA GLU A 187 -31.97 -13.58 3.69
C GLU A 187 -31.81 -12.68 2.46
N GLU A 188 -32.95 -12.31 1.87
CA GLU A 188 -33.02 -11.37 0.75
C GLU A 188 -33.67 -10.06 1.20
N ARG A 189 -33.06 -8.94 0.82
CA ARG A 189 -33.52 -7.59 1.16
C ARG A 189 -33.78 -6.78 -0.10
N HIS A 190 -34.93 -6.12 -0.12
CA HIS A 190 -35.46 -5.41 -1.29
C HIS A 190 -35.38 -3.88 -1.15
N ASP A 191 -34.28 -3.39 -0.59
CA ASP A 191 -34.06 -1.96 -0.39
C ASP A 191 -33.55 -1.29 -1.67
N ARG A 192 -33.82 0.01 -1.82
CA ARG A 192 -33.31 0.84 -2.92
C ARG A 192 -31.85 1.21 -2.72
N VAL A 193 -30.97 0.22 -2.76
CA VAL A 193 -29.52 0.39 -2.52
C VAL A 193 -28.86 1.11 -3.69
N PHE A 194 -28.06 2.14 -3.40
CA PHE A 194 -27.20 2.80 -4.39
C PHE A 194 -25.80 3.06 -3.85
N THR A 195 -24.82 3.16 -4.75
CA THR A 195 -23.42 3.48 -4.40
C THR A 195 -23.07 4.89 -4.84
N ILE A 196 -22.03 5.48 -4.25
CA ILE A 196 -21.50 6.79 -4.64
C ILE A 196 -19.97 6.72 -4.62
N ASP A 197 -19.35 6.79 -5.80
CA ASP A 197 -17.91 6.58 -5.97
C ASP A 197 -17.30 7.58 -6.96
N SER A 198 -15.98 7.54 -7.14
CA SER A 198 -15.33 8.28 -8.25
C SER A 198 -15.75 7.66 -9.59
N PRO A 199 -15.91 8.45 -10.67
CA PRO A 199 -16.24 7.93 -12.01
C PRO A 199 -15.23 6.91 -12.55
N GLU A 200 -14.00 6.92 -12.04
CA GLU A 200 -12.94 5.97 -12.42
C GLU A 200 -12.99 4.66 -11.62
N SER A 201 -13.92 4.54 -10.66
CA SER A 201 -14.00 3.40 -9.74
C SER A 201 -14.66 2.21 -10.42
N ILE A 202 -13.91 1.10 -10.48
CA ILE A 202 -14.38 -0.18 -11.03
C ILE A 202 -14.78 -1.14 -9.90
N ASP A 203 -14.23 -0.94 -8.71
CA ASP A 203 -14.47 -1.79 -7.55
C ASP A 203 -15.24 -0.97 -6.52
N LEU A 204 -16.52 -1.29 -6.35
CA LEU A 204 -17.45 -0.59 -5.46
C LEU A 204 -17.64 -1.46 -4.21
N ASP A 205 -17.05 -1.03 -3.10
CA ASP A 205 -17.07 -1.77 -1.84
C ASP A 205 -18.36 -1.52 -1.03
N ASP A 206 -18.91 -0.32 -1.15
CA ASP A 206 -19.93 0.21 -0.26
C ASP A 206 -21.15 0.80 -0.98
N GLY A 207 -22.29 0.76 -0.32
CA GLY A 207 -23.56 1.30 -0.78
C GLY A 207 -24.41 1.74 0.39
N ILE A 208 -25.45 2.53 0.10
CA ILE A 208 -26.36 3.09 1.10
C ILE A 208 -27.81 2.99 0.66
N SER A 209 -28.72 3.02 1.63
CA SER A 209 -30.15 3.20 1.41
C SER A 209 -30.79 3.90 2.60
N ILE A 210 -32.02 4.35 2.42
CA ILE A 210 -32.86 4.86 3.51
C ILE A 210 -34.27 4.29 3.34
N LYS A 211 -34.89 3.93 4.46
CA LYS A 211 -36.31 3.58 4.54
C LYS A 211 -36.94 4.30 5.74
N GLN A 212 -38.24 4.54 5.65
CA GLN A 212 -39.00 5.09 6.75
C GLN A 212 -39.74 3.95 7.47
N GLU A 213 -39.58 3.86 8.78
CA GLU A 213 -40.27 2.90 9.64
C GLU A 213 -41.04 3.67 10.72
N GLY A 214 -42.34 3.89 10.48
CA GLY A 214 -43.15 4.78 11.31
C GLY A 214 -42.67 6.22 11.22
N ASP A 215 -42.38 6.83 12.38
CA ASP A 215 -41.85 8.19 12.49
C ASP A 215 -40.31 8.25 12.35
N ASP A 216 -39.64 7.10 12.39
CA ASP A 216 -38.18 6.99 12.32
C ASP A 216 -37.70 6.75 10.89
N ASN A 217 -36.48 7.19 10.60
CA ASN A 217 -35.75 6.77 9.40
C ASN A 217 -34.68 5.74 9.78
N ILE A 218 -34.56 4.72 8.95
CA ILE A 218 -33.47 3.75 9.02
C ILE A 218 -32.56 4.01 7.83
N VAL A 219 -31.34 4.45 8.12
CA VAL A 219 -30.26 4.56 7.13
C VAL A 219 -29.42 3.30 7.20
N SER A 220 -29.20 2.67 6.06
CA SER A 220 -28.50 1.40 5.96
C SER A 220 -27.21 1.58 5.18
N VAL A 221 -26.12 1.05 5.70
CA VAL A 221 -24.82 1.00 5.03
C VAL A 221 -24.53 -0.45 4.67
N TYR A 222 -24.18 -0.69 3.41
CA TYR A 222 -23.92 -2.01 2.83
C TYR A 222 -22.46 -2.11 2.47
N ILE A 223 -21.76 -3.11 2.98
CA ILE A 223 -20.38 -3.43 2.60
C ILE A 223 -20.36 -4.80 1.94
N THR A 224 -19.77 -4.91 0.75
CA THR A 224 -19.66 -6.18 0.02
C THR A 224 -18.97 -7.27 0.86
N HIS A 225 -19.52 -8.48 0.85
CA HIS A 225 -19.07 -9.57 1.72
C HIS A 225 -18.12 -10.54 0.99
N VAL A 226 -16.91 -10.07 0.67
CA VAL A 226 -15.86 -10.87 -0.01
C VAL A 226 -15.62 -12.27 0.60
N PRO A 227 -15.61 -12.46 1.94
CA PRO A 227 -15.41 -13.79 2.53
C PRO A 227 -16.35 -14.90 2.03
N PHE A 228 -17.62 -14.59 1.70
CA PHE A 228 -18.56 -15.61 1.21
C PHE A 228 -18.15 -16.16 -0.14
N VAL A 229 -17.70 -15.27 -1.03
CA VAL A 229 -17.27 -15.64 -2.38
C VAL A 229 -15.97 -16.45 -2.31
N LEU A 230 -15.05 -16.06 -1.42
CA LEU A 230 -13.81 -16.80 -1.17
C LEU A 230 -14.08 -18.21 -0.63
N ASP A 231 -14.98 -18.33 0.35
CA ASP A 231 -15.31 -19.61 0.97
C ASP A 231 -16.05 -20.56 0.01
N TYR A 232 -17.02 -20.04 -0.73
CA TYR A 232 -17.78 -20.84 -1.68
C TYR A 232 -16.89 -21.38 -2.81
N LEU A 233 -16.01 -20.55 -3.36
CA LEU A 233 -15.08 -20.96 -4.43
C LEU A 233 -13.82 -21.66 -3.88
N ASN A 234 -13.70 -21.83 -2.55
CA ASN A 234 -12.54 -22.44 -1.88
C ASN A 234 -11.20 -21.77 -2.27
N LEU A 235 -11.18 -20.43 -2.30
CA LEU A 235 -10.06 -19.62 -2.79
C LEU A 235 -9.13 -19.09 -1.68
N TRP A 236 -9.35 -19.44 -0.42
CA TRP A 236 -8.54 -18.99 0.72
C TRP A 236 -7.04 -19.23 0.50
N GLY A 237 -6.67 -20.43 0.03
CA GLY A 237 -5.27 -20.80 -0.26
C GLY A 237 -4.68 -20.17 -1.52
N SER A 238 -5.49 -19.53 -2.36
CA SER A 238 -5.03 -18.85 -3.58
C SER A 238 -4.62 -17.40 -3.33
N PHE A 239 -4.88 -16.86 -2.14
CA PHE A 239 -4.57 -15.48 -1.81
C PHE A 239 -3.04 -15.24 -1.85
N THR A 240 -2.63 -14.18 -2.54
CA THR A 240 -1.20 -13.83 -2.63
C THR A 240 -0.79 -12.94 -1.47
N ASN A 241 0.52 -12.69 -1.31
CA ASN A 241 1.02 -11.75 -0.30
C ASN A 241 0.73 -10.26 -0.60
N ARG A 242 -0.22 -9.97 -1.50
CA ARG A 242 -0.75 -8.62 -1.74
C ARG A 242 -1.78 -8.28 -0.67
N ILE A 243 -1.46 -7.30 0.16
CA ILE A 243 -2.32 -6.91 1.30
C ILE A 243 -3.28 -5.75 1.00
N SER A 244 -3.04 -5.04 -0.11
CA SER A 244 -3.81 -3.87 -0.52
C SER A 244 -3.62 -3.64 -2.01
N THR A 245 -4.63 -3.06 -2.64
CA THR A 245 -4.51 -2.50 -3.98
C THR A 245 -3.56 -1.30 -3.97
N ILE A 246 -2.66 -1.21 -4.95
CA ILE A 246 -1.72 -0.09 -5.14
C ILE A 246 -2.18 0.73 -6.34
N TYR A 247 -2.40 2.04 -6.15
CA TYR A 247 -2.78 2.96 -7.22
C TYR A 247 -1.56 3.75 -7.67
N LEU A 248 -1.09 3.45 -8.88
CA LEU A 248 -0.05 4.21 -9.58
C LEU A 248 -0.71 5.15 -10.61
N PRO A 249 -0.02 6.20 -11.06
CA PRO A 249 -0.57 7.12 -12.05
C PRO A 249 -0.93 6.45 -13.38
N ASP A 250 -0.13 5.47 -13.81
CA ASP A 250 -0.34 4.74 -15.08
C ASP A 250 -1.34 3.59 -14.96
N LYS A 251 -1.43 2.95 -13.77
CA LYS A 251 -2.24 1.75 -13.57
C LYS A 251 -2.56 1.44 -12.11
N LYS A 252 -3.60 0.64 -11.95
CA LYS A 252 -3.95 0.00 -10.68
C LYS A 252 -3.34 -1.40 -10.57
N ARG A 253 -2.71 -1.72 -9.43
CA ARG A 253 -2.29 -3.08 -9.07
C ARG A 253 -3.26 -3.63 -8.02
N SER A 254 -4.30 -4.33 -8.50
CA SER A 254 -5.36 -4.88 -7.64
C SER A 254 -4.84 -5.93 -6.64
N MET A 255 -5.45 -5.96 -5.47
CA MET A 255 -5.28 -7.02 -4.47
C MET A 255 -5.93 -8.33 -4.94
N LEU A 256 -7.18 -8.24 -5.40
CA LEU A 256 -7.97 -9.36 -5.90
C LEU A 256 -7.91 -9.45 -7.44
N PRO A 257 -8.03 -10.65 -8.03
CA PRO A 257 -8.20 -10.82 -9.46
C PRO A 257 -9.48 -10.11 -9.93
N MET A 258 -9.43 -9.51 -11.12
CA MET A 258 -10.55 -8.71 -11.65
C MET A 258 -11.87 -9.47 -11.68
N ALA A 259 -11.87 -10.74 -12.09
CA ALA A 259 -13.10 -11.54 -12.14
C ALA A 259 -13.72 -11.77 -10.75
N LEU A 260 -12.90 -11.95 -9.71
CA LEU A 260 -13.39 -12.07 -8.33
C LEU A 260 -13.86 -10.71 -7.79
N SER A 261 -13.10 -9.66 -8.07
CA SER A 261 -13.43 -8.28 -7.71
C SER A 261 -14.80 -7.88 -8.23
N GLN A 262 -15.09 -8.18 -9.50
CA GLN A 262 -16.35 -7.86 -10.15
C GLN A 262 -17.53 -8.69 -9.63
N LEU A 263 -17.29 -9.95 -9.23
CA LEU A 263 -18.30 -10.77 -8.58
C LEU A 263 -18.71 -10.21 -7.20
N CYS A 264 -17.83 -9.47 -6.54
CA CYS A 264 -18.09 -8.83 -5.24
C CYS A 264 -18.57 -7.37 -5.37
N SER A 265 -18.06 -6.62 -6.35
CA SER A 265 -18.32 -5.19 -6.54
C SER A 265 -19.81 -4.90 -6.59
N LEU A 266 -20.30 -3.88 -5.89
CA LEU A 266 -21.71 -3.50 -5.82
C LEU A 266 -22.20 -2.85 -7.13
N ASN A 267 -22.12 -3.59 -8.23
CA ASN A 267 -22.46 -3.14 -9.58
C ASN A 267 -23.99 -3.02 -9.75
N GLN A 268 -24.40 -1.97 -10.46
CA GLN A 268 -25.79 -1.65 -10.74
C GLN A 268 -26.52 -2.82 -11.42
N ASN A 269 -27.76 -3.04 -10.99
CA ASN A 269 -28.69 -4.08 -11.46
C ASN A 269 -28.28 -5.51 -11.14
N GLU A 270 -27.23 -5.70 -10.33
CA GLU A 270 -26.78 -7.02 -9.92
C GLU A 270 -27.13 -7.34 -8.46
N GLU A 271 -27.26 -8.63 -8.17
CA GLU A 271 -27.45 -9.13 -6.80
C GLU A 271 -26.08 -9.35 -6.14
N ARG A 272 -25.95 -8.94 -4.88
CA ARG A 272 -24.72 -9.00 -4.10
C ARG A 272 -25.00 -9.37 -2.66
N ILE A 273 -24.01 -10.00 -2.02
CA ILE A 273 -24.08 -10.33 -0.59
C ILE A 273 -23.34 -9.24 0.17
N CYS A 274 -24.02 -8.64 1.15
CA CYS A 274 -23.50 -7.53 1.92
C CYS A 274 -23.55 -7.82 3.41
N LEU A 275 -22.54 -7.34 4.14
CA LEU A 275 -22.65 -7.01 5.55
C LEU A 275 -23.38 -5.66 5.66
N ILE A 276 -24.47 -5.62 6.42
CA ILE A 276 -25.39 -4.48 6.45
C ILE A 276 -25.47 -3.94 7.87
N MET A 277 -25.34 -2.62 8.00
CA MET A 277 -25.59 -1.90 9.24
C MET A 277 -26.81 -1.01 9.09
N ASP A 278 -27.88 -1.33 9.80
CA ASP A 278 -29.05 -0.47 9.92
C ASP A 278 -28.87 0.49 11.08
N ILE A 279 -29.10 1.78 10.84
CA ILE A 279 -28.96 2.85 11.82
C ILE A 279 -30.30 3.55 11.93
N ASN A 280 -30.95 3.44 13.10
CA ASN A 280 -32.13 4.24 13.41
C ASN A 280 -31.68 5.67 13.72
N THR A 281 -32.08 6.62 12.88
CA THR A 281 -31.55 7.99 12.90
C THR A 281 -32.04 8.82 14.10
N THR A 282 -33.09 8.37 14.77
CA THR A 282 -33.65 9.04 15.95
C THR A 282 -32.96 8.59 17.23
N THR A 283 -32.77 7.28 17.39
CA THR A 283 -32.16 6.68 18.59
C THR A 283 -30.65 6.49 18.48
N MET A 284 -30.10 6.61 17.26
CA MET A 284 -28.72 6.26 16.90
C MET A 284 -28.32 4.81 17.23
N LYS A 285 -29.30 3.94 17.51
CA LYS A 285 -29.07 2.50 17.66
C LYS A 285 -28.82 1.88 16.31
N ASN A 286 -27.97 0.85 16.30
CA ASN A 286 -27.64 0.13 15.08
C ASN A 286 -27.63 -1.39 15.27
N THR A 287 -27.99 -2.10 14.21
CA THR A 287 -27.97 -3.57 14.11
C THR A 287 -27.10 -4.00 12.95
N LEU A 288 -26.57 -5.22 13.02
CA LEU A 288 -25.83 -5.84 11.93
C LEU A 288 -26.57 -7.06 11.40
N SER A 289 -26.51 -7.25 10.09
CA SER A 289 -27.04 -8.43 9.41
C SER A 289 -26.22 -8.74 8.16
N ILE A 290 -26.44 -9.92 7.60
CA ILE A 290 -25.88 -10.32 6.31
C ILE A 290 -27.06 -10.70 5.42
N ALA A 291 -27.15 -10.09 4.24
CA ALA A 291 -28.22 -10.40 3.31
C ALA A 291 -27.78 -10.24 1.85
N LYS A 292 -28.52 -10.90 0.96
CA LYS A 292 -28.50 -10.66 -0.48
C LYS A 292 -29.30 -9.39 -0.79
N VAL A 293 -28.73 -8.48 -1.56
CA VAL A 293 -29.34 -7.22 -1.97
C VAL A 293 -29.18 -7.00 -3.48
N LYS A 294 -30.14 -6.31 -4.09
CA LYS A 294 -30.02 -5.86 -5.48
C LYS A 294 -29.62 -4.39 -5.53
N ILE A 295 -28.53 -4.09 -6.24
CA ILE A 295 -28.06 -2.72 -6.38
C ILE A 295 -28.88 -2.00 -7.44
N HIS A 296 -29.49 -0.88 -7.09
CA HIS A 296 -30.39 -0.15 -7.99
C HIS A 296 -29.64 0.83 -8.87
N LYS A 297 -28.61 1.49 -8.34
CA LYS A 297 -27.88 2.54 -9.06
C LYS A 297 -26.44 2.69 -8.54
N ASN A 298 -25.50 2.88 -9.45
CA ASN A 298 -24.18 3.43 -9.10
C ASN A 298 -24.15 4.90 -9.50
N TYR A 299 -23.80 5.77 -8.58
CA TYR A 299 -23.62 7.19 -8.82
C TYR A 299 -22.15 7.59 -8.76
N SER A 300 -21.79 8.64 -9.50
CA SER A 300 -20.55 9.37 -9.28
C SER A 300 -20.73 10.47 -8.24
N TYR A 301 -19.66 10.81 -7.51
CA TYR A 301 -19.68 11.94 -6.58
C TYR A 301 -20.19 13.22 -7.26
N ASP A 302 -21.16 13.86 -6.60
CA ASP A 302 -21.77 15.14 -6.96
C ASP A 302 -22.36 15.23 -8.39
N GLU A 303 -22.67 14.10 -9.03
CA GLU A 303 -23.35 14.13 -10.34
C GLU A 303 -24.81 14.64 -10.23
N ASP A 304 -25.32 15.28 -11.28
CA ASP A 304 -26.67 15.88 -11.28
C ASP A 304 -27.78 14.89 -10.89
N LYS A 305 -27.66 13.63 -11.32
CA LYS A 305 -28.64 12.58 -11.02
C LYS A 305 -28.62 12.15 -9.54
N LEU A 306 -27.47 12.26 -8.88
CA LEU A 306 -27.36 12.02 -7.44
C LEU A 306 -27.94 13.20 -6.67
N LEU A 307 -27.61 14.42 -7.08
CA LEU A 307 -28.05 15.65 -6.41
C LEU A 307 -29.58 15.84 -6.46
N THR A 308 -30.25 15.20 -7.41
CA THR A 308 -31.71 15.19 -7.54
C THR A 308 -32.38 13.94 -6.94
N ASN A 309 -31.61 13.00 -6.40
CA ASN A 309 -32.14 11.80 -5.77
C ASN A 309 -32.71 12.14 -4.37
N PRO A 310 -34.01 11.89 -4.11
CA PRO A 310 -34.65 12.25 -2.84
C PRO A 310 -34.10 11.45 -1.64
N ASP A 311 -33.69 10.20 -1.85
CA ASP A 311 -33.10 9.35 -0.81
C ASP A 311 -31.74 9.91 -0.39
N TYR A 312 -30.90 10.30 -1.36
CA TYR A 312 -29.62 10.96 -1.08
C TYR A 312 -29.79 12.28 -0.33
N ILE A 313 -30.69 13.15 -0.80
CA ILE A 313 -30.95 14.45 -0.15
C ILE A 313 -31.34 14.24 1.31
N LYS A 314 -32.27 13.30 1.58
CA LYS A 314 -32.74 12.99 2.93
C LYS A 314 -31.62 12.46 3.83
N ILE A 315 -30.79 11.54 3.34
CA ILE A 315 -29.65 11.03 4.11
C ILE A 315 -28.65 12.15 4.39
N LYS A 316 -28.31 12.96 3.38
CA LYS A 316 -27.38 14.09 3.54
C LYS A 316 -27.87 15.08 4.59
N ASP A 317 -29.17 15.39 4.61
CA ASP A 317 -29.77 16.30 5.58
C ASP A 317 -29.76 15.72 7.01
N ILE A 318 -30.03 14.42 7.17
CA ILE A 318 -29.98 13.73 8.47
C ILE A 318 -28.58 13.79 9.08
N PHE A 319 -27.55 13.49 8.28
CA PHE A 319 -26.15 13.50 8.72
C PHE A 319 -25.50 14.90 8.67
N LYS A 320 -26.21 15.90 8.12
CA LYS A 320 -25.74 17.29 7.99
C LYS A 320 -24.41 17.39 7.21
N SER A 321 -24.18 16.48 6.27
CA SER A 321 -22.95 16.43 5.48
C SER A 321 -22.97 17.48 4.36
N LYS A 322 -21.82 18.07 4.03
CA LYS A 322 -21.79 19.21 3.08
C LYS A 322 -22.00 18.77 1.63
N ASN A 323 -21.40 17.64 1.27
CA ASN A 323 -21.43 17.07 -0.08
C ASN A 323 -21.41 15.53 0.00
N SER A 324 -21.41 14.87 -1.16
CA SER A 324 -21.46 13.41 -1.23
C SER A 324 -20.18 12.74 -0.71
N HIS A 325 -19.01 13.38 -0.84
CA HIS A 325 -17.76 12.88 -0.26
C HIS A 325 -17.80 12.85 1.26
N ASP A 326 -18.19 13.96 1.89
CA ASP A 326 -18.28 14.09 3.35
C ASP A 326 -19.26 13.07 3.92
N LEU A 327 -20.40 12.86 3.24
CA LEU A 327 -21.41 11.89 3.66
C LEU A 327 -20.88 10.46 3.69
N ILE A 328 -20.25 10.02 2.59
CA ILE A 328 -19.69 8.67 2.50
C ILE A 328 -18.55 8.51 3.51
N GLU A 329 -17.67 9.50 3.66
CA GLU A 329 -16.60 9.45 4.67
C GLU A 329 -17.16 9.28 6.08
N GLU A 330 -18.16 10.07 6.46
CA GLU A 330 -18.81 10.00 7.78
C GLU A 330 -19.46 8.64 8.04
N LEU A 331 -20.23 8.14 7.08
CA LEU A 331 -20.89 6.83 7.18
C LEU A 331 -19.88 5.68 7.27
N MET A 332 -18.80 5.71 6.49
CA MET A 332 -17.74 4.70 6.56
C MET A 332 -16.99 4.75 7.89
N ILE A 333 -16.72 5.95 8.42
CA ILE A 333 -16.10 6.10 9.75
C ILE A 333 -17.04 5.55 10.83
N LEU A 334 -18.33 5.89 10.77
CA LEU A 334 -19.34 5.40 11.70
C LEU A 334 -19.43 3.88 11.67
N PHE A 335 -19.56 3.28 10.47
CA PHE A 335 -19.61 1.83 10.30
C PHE A 335 -18.39 1.13 10.92
N ASN A 336 -17.19 1.64 10.60
CA ASN A 336 -15.95 1.11 11.15
C ASN A 336 -15.91 1.21 12.69
N LYS A 337 -16.31 2.35 13.27
CA LYS A 337 -16.35 2.54 14.73
C LYS A 337 -17.36 1.62 15.41
N GLU A 338 -18.56 1.49 14.87
CA GLU A 338 -19.61 0.63 15.44
C GLU A 338 -19.26 -0.86 15.34
N CYS A 339 -18.60 -1.30 14.26
CA CYS A 339 -18.04 -2.66 14.17
C CYS A 339 -16.87 -2.85 15.13
N THR A 340 -16.01 -1.84 15.29
CA THR A 340 -14.89 -1.87 16.24
C THR A 340 -15.37 -2.06 17.68
N LYS A 341 -16.44 -1.36 18.09
CA LYS A 341 -17.07 -1.51 19.41
C LYS A 341 -17.54 -2.95 19.66
N ARG A 342 -18.02 -3.64 18.63
CA ARG A 342 -18.47 -5.05 18.73
C ARG A 342 -17.30 -5.99 18.91
N ILE A 343 -16.32 -6.00 18.01
CA ILE A 343 -15.14 -6.89 18.12
C ILE A 343 -14.33 -6.64 19.39
N ARG A 344 -14.28 -5.39 19.89
CA ARG A 344 -13.61 -5.02 21.13
C ARG A 344 -14.18 -5.74 22.36
N ARG A 345 -15.47 -6.11 22.37
CA ARG A 345 -16.09 -6.88 23.47
C ARG A 345 -15.45 -8.27 23.62
N PHE A 346 -14.90 -8.80 22.53
CA PHE A 346 -14.26 -10.11 22.46
C PHE A 346 -12.73 -10.05 22.55
N LYS A 347 -12.16 -8.84 22.66
CA LYS A 347 -10.70 -8.61 22.77
C LYS A 347 -9.88 -9.26 21.65
N ASN A 348 -10.44 -9.29 20.44
CA ASN A 348 -9.82 -9.85 19.23
C ASN A 348 -9.97 -8.90 18.03
N GLY A 349 -9.47 -9.29 16.86
CA GLY A 349 -9.48 -8.45 15.65
C GLY A 349 -8.19 -7.65 15.44
N ILE A 350 -8.12 -6.99 14.29
CA ILE A 350 -6.96 -6.21 13.86
C ILE A 350 -7.33 -4.73 13.85
N TYR A 351 -6.67 -3.96 14.72
CA TYR A 351 -6.93 -2.55 14.94
C TYR A 351 -5.90 -1.69 14.23
N LYS A 352 -6.30 -0.48 13.86
CA LYS A 352 -5.40 0.54 13.33
C LYS A 352 -5.06 1.52 14.45
N HIS A 353 -3.92 1.32 15.08
CA HIS A 353 -3.41 2.16 16.14
C HIS A 353 -2.64 3.37 15.56
N ILE A 354 -2.80 4.53 16.20
CA ILE A 354 -2.09 5.76 15.89
C ILE A 354 -1.36 6.20 17.16
N THR A 355 -0.02 6.21 17.13
CA THR A 355 0.74 6.73 18.26
C THR A 355 0.68 8.26 18.24
N ALA A 356 -0.09 8.86 19.16
CA ALA A 356 -0.16 10.30 19.29
C ALA A 356 1.22 10.87 19.70
N SER A 357 1.63 11.94 19.02
CA SER A 357 2.61 12.89 19.56
C SER A 357 1.85 14.01 20.26
N SER A 358 2.47 14.64 21.26
CA SER A 358 1.93 15.79 22.01
C SER A 358 1.15 16.78 21.13
N ASN A 359 -0.14 16.95 21.43
CA ASN A 359 -1.00 17.95 20.78
C ASN A 359 -0.49 19.35 21.10
N ILE A 360 -0.09 20.10 20.07
CA ILE A 360 0.18 21.53 20.17
C ILE A 360 -1.03 22.24 19.55
N PRO A 361 -1.61 23.28 20.17
CA PRO A 361 -2.63 24.10 19.53
C PRO A 361 -2.03 24.76 18.29
N LEU A 362 -2.58 24.45 17.12
CA LEU A 362 -2.19 25.03 15.83
C LEU A 362 -3.41 25.74 15.22
N PRO A 363 -3.22 26.78 14.40
CA PRO A 363 -4.30 27.40 13.65
C PRO A 363 -4.96 26.40 12.67
N GLU A 364 -6.28 26.44 12.51
CA GLU A 364 -6.95 25.83 11.34
C GLU A 364 -6.64 26.68 10.09
N PRO A 365 -6.38 26.10 8.89
CA PRO A 365 -6.66 24.74 8.45
C PRO A 365 -5.52 23.72 8.68
N ILE A 366 -4.39 24.15 9.26
CA ILE A 366 -3.15 23.38 9.35
C ILE A 366 -3.15 22.38 10.51
N TYR A 367 -4.02 22.58 11.50
CA TYR A 367 -4.12 21.77 12.72
C TYR A 367 -4.27 20.28 12.42
N SER A 368 -5.26 19.90 11.61
CA SER A 368 -5.52 18.50 11.28
C SER A 368 -4.32 17.85 10.57
N TYR A 369 -3.70 18.54 9.61
CA TYR A 369 -2.65 17.98 8.77
C TYR A 369 -1.27 17.94 9.44
N ILE A 370 -0.87 18.99 10.17
CA ILE A 370 0.41 19.01 10.88
C ILE A 370 0.36 18.01 12.05
N ASN A 371 -0.77 17.88 12.76
CA ASN A 371 -0.91 16.82 13.76
C ASN A 371 -0.88 15.41 13.14
N ILE A 372 -1.48 15.20 11.96
CA ILE A 372 -1.31 13.95 11.20
C ILE A 372 0.17 13.73 10.82
N SER A 373 0.88 14.77 10.40
CA SER A 373 2.30 14.71 10.04
C SER A 373 3.20 14.39 11.24
N ARG A 374 2.91 15.00 12.39
CA ARG A 374 3.61 14.79 13.67
C ARG A 374 3.24 13.46 14.32
N SER A 375 2.02 12.94 14.09
CA SER A 375 1.56 11.67 14.63
C SER A 375 2.52 10.54 14.23
N LYS A 376 3.09 9.88 15.24
CA LYS A 376 4.11 8.86 15.03
C LYS A 376 3.42 7.57 14.58
N LYS A 377 3.44 7.32 13.27
CA LYS A 377 3.17 6.02 12.62
C LYS A 377 1.79 5.42 12.93
N SER A 378 0.91 5.40 11.93
CA SER A 378 -0.24 4.48 11.93
C SER A 378 0.21 3.06 11.57
N CYS A 379 -0.13 2.08 12.41
CA CYS A 379 0.13 0.66 12.18
C CYS A 379 -1.08 -0.20 12.57
N TYR A 380 -1.13 -1.40 12.00
CA TYR A 380 -2.01 -2.47 12.45
C TYR A 380 -1.44 -3.14 13.69
N THR A 381 -2.31 -3.52 14.61
CA THR A 381 -1.96 -4.24 15.84
C THR A 381 -3.07 -5.23 16.19
N LYS A 382 -2.72 -6.26 16.96
CA LYS A 382 -3.70 -7.08 17.69
C LYS A 382 -4.39 -6.20 18.75
N TYR A 383 -5.43 -6.72 19.38
CA TYR A 383 -6.18 -6.00 20.41
C TYR A 383 -5.29 -5.36 21.49
N LEU A 384 -5.53 -4.07 21.75
CA LEU A 384 -4.99 -3.28 22.85
C LEU A 384 -6.13 -2.42 23.43
N GLU A 385 -6.07 -2.06 24.71
CA GLU A 385 -7.17 -1.33 25.38
C GLU A 385 -7.36 0.09 24.82
N GLU A 386 -6.28 0.72 24.39
CA GLU A 386 -6.25 2.05 23.78
C GLU A 386 -6.77 2.07 22.33
N CYS A 387 -6.94 0.91 21.68
CA CYS A 387 -7.42 0.84 20.31
C CYS A 387 -8.92 1.10 20.20
N ASP A 388 -9.30 2.10 19.40
CA ASP A 388 -10.68 2.55 19.21
C ASP A 388 -11.15 2.47 17.75
N TYR A 389 -10.29 2.02 16.83
CA TYR A 389 -10.60 1.97 15.41
C TYR A 389 -10.03 0.72 14.71
N ALA A 390 -10.88 0.02 13.98
CA ALA A 390 -10.56 -1.06 13.05
C ALA A 390 -11.24 -0.81 11.70
N GLN A 391 -10.83 -1.55 10.67
CA GLN A 391 -11.22 -1.31 9.30
C GLN A 391 -12.02 -2.47 8.72
N PHE A 392 -13.14 -2.17 8.05
CA PHE A 392 -14.12 -3.12 7.51
C PHE A 392 -14.66 -2.72 6.14
N THR A 393 -14.68 -1.42 5.82
CA THR A 393 -15.48 -0.87 4.73
C THR A 393 -14.85 -0.96 3.33
N SER A 394 -13.76 -1.69 3.14
CA SER A 394 -13.15 -1.84 1.81
C SER A 394 -12.49 -3.20 1.52
N PRO A 395 -13.23 -4.30 1.65
CA PRO A 395 -12.68 -5.65 1.55
C PRO A 395 -12.19 -6.03 0.14
N ILE A 396 -12.62 -5.37 -0.94
CA ILE A 396 -12.08 -5.63 -2.29
C ILE A 396 -10.65 -5.11 -2.42
N ARG A 397 -10.32 -4.02 -1.72
CA ARG A 397 -9.03 -3.31 -1.85
C ARG A 397 -8.09 -3.47 -0.67
N ARG A 398 -8.55 -3.98 0.48
CA ARG A 398 -7.75 -4.11 1.70
C ARG A 398 -7.99 -5.45 2.39
N LEU A 399 -6.91 -6.20 2.64
CA LEU A 399 -6.96 -7.52 3.27
C LEU A 399 -7.44 -7.44 4.72
N VAL A 400 -7.02 -6.41 5.47
CA VAL A 400 -7.45 -6.21 6.87
C VAL A 400 -8.96 -6.16 7.00
N ASP A 401 -9.64 -5.55 6.04
CA ASP A 401 -11.09 -5.44 6.02
C ASP A 401 -11.73 -6.83 5.87
N ILE A 402 -11.18 -7.71 5.01
CA ILE A 402 -11.60 -9.11 4.90
C ILE A 402 -11.40 -9.84 6.25
N LEU A 403 -10.21 -9.72 6.84
CA LEU A 403 -9.86 -10.39 8.11
C LEU A 403 -10.78 -9.97 9.25
N ASN A 404 -11.06 -8.68 9.37
CA ASN A 404 -11.94 -8.15 10.39
C ASN A 404 -13.42 -8.52 10.15
N ILE A 405 -13.88 -8.62 8.90
CA ILE A 405 -15.22 -9.11 8.59
C ILE A 405 -15.37 -10.58 9.00
N ILE A 406 -14.37 -11.43 8.76
CA ILE A 406 -14.37 -12.84 9.23
C ILE A 406 -14.54 -12.88 10.75
N GLN A 407 -13.70 -12.14 11.48
CA GLN A 407 -13.73 -12.14 12.94
C GLN A 407 -15.05 -11.58 13.50
N LEU A 408 -15.58 -10.51 12.90
CA LEU A 408 -16.86 -9.92 13.28
C LEU A 408 -18.02 -10.89 13.05
N GLY A 409 -18.02 -11.59 11.90
CA GLY A 409 -19.02 -12.61 11.57
C GLY A 409 -19.08 -13.73 12.60
N PHE A 410 -17.91 -14.21 13.04
CA PHE A 410 -17.81 -15.22 14.08
C PHE A 410 -18.29 -14.69 15.45
N ASN A 411 -17.79 -13.54 15.87
CA ASN A 411 -18.10 -12.94 17.17
C ASN A 411 -19.60 -12.64 17.37
N GLU A 412 -20.27 -12.16 16.33
CA GLU A 412 -21.71 -11.82 16.38
C GLU A 412 -22.60 -13.02 16.02
N ASN A 413 -22.04 -14.24 15.92
CA ASN A 413 -22.74 -15.47 15.52
C ASN A 413 -23.51 -15.36 14.19
N MET A 414 -23.01 -14.54 13.25
CA MET A 414 -23.62 -14.38 11.93
C MET A 414 -23.13 -15.44 10.96
N ILE A 415 -21.84 -15.79 11.01
CA ILE A 415 -21.23 -16.77 10.10
C ILE A 415 -19.91 -17.31 10.67
N TYR A 416 -19.57 -18.56 10.33
CA TYR A 416 -18.27 -19.15 10.61
C TYR A 416 -17.72 -19.88 9.38
N PHE A 417 -16.47 -19.60 9.03
CA PHE A 417 -15.75 -20.22 7.92
C PHE A 417 -14.53 -20.95 8.47
N VAL A 418 -14.52 -22.29 8.47
CA VAL A 418 -13.39 -23.08 9.00
C VAL A 418 -12.05 -22.68 8.37
N LYS A 419 -11.99 -22.63 7.02
CA LYS A 419 -10.78 -22.21 6.30
C LYS A 419 -10.53 -20.70 6.37
N GLY A 420 -11.57 -19.91 6.62
CA GLY A 420 -11.44 -18.47 6.84
C GLY A 420 -10.76 -18.15 8.17
N ASP A 421 -11.00 -18.98 9.20
CA ASP A 421 -10.37 -18.91 10.52
C ASP A 421 -8.87 -19.25 10.44
N GLU A 422 -8.53 -20.35 9.77
CA GLU A 422 -7.13 -20.70 9.45
C GLU A 422 -6.42 -19.57 8.69
N PHE A 423 -7.09 -19.01 7.68
CA PHE A 423 -6.59 -17.86 6.92
C PHE A 423 -6.41 -16.61 7.81
N TYR A 424 -7.30 -16.38 8.77
CA TYR A 424 -7.22 -15.26 9.69
C TYR A 424 -5.98 -15.35 10.59
N GLU A 425 -5.78 -16.49 11.24
CA GLU A 425 -4.63 -16.74 12.12
C GLU A 425 -3.30 -16.64 11.37
N ASP A 426 -3.22 -17.21 10.16
CA ASP A 426 -2.05 -17.15 9.28
C ASP A 426 -1.60 -15.71 8.96
N TRP A 427 -2.55 -14.78 8.88
CA TRP A 427 -2.28 -13.36 8.63
C TRP A 427 -2.08 -12.56 9.92
N LEU A 428 -2.70 -12.99 11.02
CA LEU A 428 -2.48 -12.43 12.34
C LEU A 428 -1.02 -12.55 12.77
N ASP A 429 -0.35 -13.65 12.39
CA ASP A 429 1.08 -13.86 12.59
C ASP A 429 1.98 -13.05 11.63
N LYS A 430 1.39 -12.47 10.57
CA LYS A 430 2.07 -11.65 9.56
C LYS A 430 1.77 -10.16 9.69
N ILE A 431 1.27 -9.69 10.84
CA ILE A 431 0.95 -8.27 11.09
C ILE A 431 2.15 -7.35 10.81
N ASP A 432 3.37 -7.74 11.17
CA ASP A 432 4.56 -6.94 10.90
C ASP A 432 4.84 -6.80 9.40
N TYR A 433 4.68 -7.88 8.64
CA TYR A 433 4.75 -7.84 7.19
C TYR A 433 3.67 -6.93 6.60
N MET A 434 2.43 -6.99 7.12
CA MET A 434 1.34 -6.10 6.68
C MET A 434 1.69 -4.62 6.93
N ASN A 435 2.23 -4.32 8.10
CA ASN A 435 2.68 -2.99 8.47
C ASN A 435 3.81 -2.46 7.59
N VAL A 436 4.84 -3.27 7.35
CA VAL A 436 5.95 -2.94 6.45
C VAL A 436 5.42 -2.66 5.05
N SER A 437 4.58 -3.57 4.53
CA SER A 437 4.01 -3.48 3.19
C SER A 437 3.14 -2.24 3.03
N MET A 438 2.24 -1.93 3.96
CA MET A 438 1.41 -0.71 3.90
C MET A 438 2.25 0.56 3.91
N ARG A 439 3.32 0.61 4.73
CA ARG A 439 4.23 1.75 4.73
C ARG A 439 4.92 1.92 3.38
N HIS A 440 5.36 0.83 2.76
CA HIS A 440 5.96 0.86 1.43
C HIS A 440 4.95 1.29 0.35
N ILE A 441 3.73 0.75 0.37
CA ILE A 441 2.64 1.10 -0.55
C ILE A 441 2.36 2.60 -0.48
N ARG A 442 2.11 3.15 0.72
CA ARG A 442 1.85 4.59 0.91
C ARG A 442 3.01 5.46 0.39
N LYS A 443 4.26 5.08 0.69
CA LYS A 443 5.45 5.81 0.23
C LYS A 443 5.57 5.80 -1.30
N ILE A 444 5.35 4.66 -1.93
CA ILE A 444 5.41 4.53 -3.39
C ILE A 444 4.31 5.34 -4.05
N GLN A 445 3.05 5.16 -3.63
CA GLN A 445 1.92 5.89 -4.22
C GLN A 445 2.10 7.39 -4.13
N LEU A 446 2.49 7.90 -2.96
CA LEU A 446 2.80 9.31 -2.77
C LEU A 446 3.92 9.75 -3.73
N LYS A 447 5.02 9.01 -3.78
CA LYS A 447 6.17 9.37 -4.63
C LYS A 447 5.84 9.34 -6.12
N CYS A 448 5.08 8.35 -6.59
CA CYS A 448 4.66 8.24 -7.98
C CYS A 448 3.65 9.32 -8.35
N LYS A 449 2.64 9.58 -7.49
CA LYS A 449 1.67 10.66 -7.71
C LYS A 449 2.35 12.03 -7.79
N LEU A 450 3.31 12.28 -6.90
CA LEU A 450 4.07 13.53 -6.94
C LEU A 450 4.88 13.65 -8.22
N LEU A 451 5.61 12.60 -8.59
CA LEU A 451 6.38 12.58 -9.84
C LEU A 451 5.48 12.90 -11.04
N ASP A 452 4.32 12.24 -11.11
CA ASP A 452 3.32 12.45 -12.15
C ASP A 452 2.80 13.89 -12.20
N THR A 453 2.41 14.43 -11.03
CA THR A 453 1.90 15.80 -10.90
C THR A 453 2.89 16.81 -11.48
N PHE A 454 4.18 16.68 -11.16
CA PHE A 454 5.20 17.62 -11.61
C PHE A 454 5.65 17.44 -13.06
N ILE A 455 5.52 16.24 -13.63
CA ILE A 455 5.72 16.04 -15.07
C ILE A 455 4.66 16.80 -15.86
N HIS A 456 3.42 16.85 -15.35
CA HIS A 456 2.30 17.48 -16.05
C HIS A 456 2.07 18.96 -15.68
N GLN A 457 2.60 19.43 -14.54
CA GLN A 457 2.35 20.77 -13.99
C GLN A 457 3.66 21.53 -13.72
N GLU A 458 4.57 21.56 -14.70
CA GLU A 458 5.81 22.34 -14.58
C GLU A 458 5.48 23.82 -14.24
N HIS A 459 6.18 24.35 -13.24
CA HIS A 459 6.09 25.74 -12.78
C HIS A 459 4.83 26.18 -12.01
N LYS A 460 3.97 25.25 -11.57
CA LYS A 460 2.88 25.59 -10.65
C LYS A 460 3.43 26.01 -9.28
N PHE A 461 2.84 27.06 -8.72
CA PHE A 461 3.08 27.51 -7.35
C PHE A 461 2.08 26.85 -6.41
N PHE A 462 2.55 26.42 -5.25
CA PHE A 462 1.74 25.78 -4.23
C PHE A 462 1.86 26.57 -2.93
N THR A 463 0.71 26.92 -2.36
CA THR A 463 0.65 27.44 -0.99
C THR A 463 1.12 26.36 -0.01
N GLY A 464 2.00 26.71 0.92
CA GLY A 464 2.49 25.79 1.94
C GLY A 464 2.76 26.46 3.27
N TYR A 465 2.88 25.63 4.31
CA TYR A 465 3.15 26.08 5.68
C TYR A 465 4.45 25.48 6.19
N VAL A 466 5.32 26.32 6.76
CA VAL A 466 6.60 25.90 7.35
C VAL A 466 6.43 25.54 8.82
N PHE A 467 7.11 24.49 9.30
CA PHE A 467 7.07 24.08 10.70
C PHE A 467 8.33 23.27 11.10
N ASP A 468 8.51 23.01 12.40
CA ASP A 468 9.67 22.28 12.95
C ASP A 468 11.04 22.85 12.52
N LYS A 469 11.21 24.16 12.70
CA LYS A 469 12.45 24.90 12.45
C LYS A 469 13.61 24.27 13.20
N LEU A 470 14.65 23.91 12.46
CA LEU A 470 15.92 23.41 12.98
C LEU A 470 17.07 24.27 12.46
N MET A 471 17.82 24.87 13.38
CA MET A 471 19.03 25.60 13.06
C MET A 471 20.16 24.63 12.75
N ARG A 472 20.78 24.77 11.57
CA ARG A 472 21.92 23.96 11.14
C ARG A 472 23.25 24.65 11.48
N ALA A 473 24.32 23.87 11.54
CA ALA A 473 25.66 24.37 11.83
C ALA A 473 26.21 25.37 10.77
N ASP A 474 25.62 25.42 9.56
CA ASP A 474 26.00 26.34 8.48
C ASP A 474 25.21 27.66 8.48
N ASN A 475 24.65 28.08 9.63
CA ASN A 475 23.80 29.26 9.79
C ASN A 475 22.59 29.29 8.85
N LYS A 476 22.08 28.11 8.46
CA LYS A 476 20.83 27.98 7.70
C LYS A 476 19.74 27.38 8.58
N PHE A 477 18.50 27.71 8.26
CA PHE A 477 17.32 27.13 8.88
C PHE A 477 16.76 26.04 7.99
N LYS A 478 16.55 24.87 8.57
CA LYS A 478 15.80 23.78 7.94
C LYS A 478 14.38 23.81 8.50
N TYR A 479 13.40 23.84 7.61
CA TYR A 479 11.98 23.73 7.96
C TYR A 479 11.40 22.47 7.35
N ASN A 480 10.45 21.83 8.03
CA ASN A 480 9.47 20.98 7.36
C ASN A 480 8.44 21.88 6.66
N VAL A 481 7.93 21.45 5.51
CA VAL A 481 6.95 22.18 4.73
C VAL A 481 5.79 21.26 4.41
N PHE A 482 4.58 21.69 4.78
CA PHE A 482 3.35 21.01 4.39
C PHE A 482 2.70 21.74 3.22
N LEU A 483 2.42 21.02 2.13
CA LEU A 483 1.70 21.51 0.95
C LEU A 483 0.29 20.89 0.95
N PRO A 484 -0.77 21.64 1.33
CA PRO A 484 -2.12 21.10 1.49
C PRO A 484 -2.70 20.54 0.20
N GLU A 485 -2.54 21.24 -0.91
CA GLU A 485 -3.05 20.82 -2.23
C GLU A 485 -2.46 19.45 -2.64
N LEU A 486 -1.19 19.23 -2.31
CA LEU A 486 -0.50 17.97 -2.59
C LEU A 486 -0.65 16.93 -1.47
N LYS A 487 -1.23 17.31 -0.32
CA LYS A 487 -1.24 16.53 0.93
C LYS A 487 0.15 15.96 1.26
N MET A 488 1.20 16.76 1.05
CA MET A 488 2.60 16.33 1.15
C MET A 488 3.34 17.06 2.26
N ASN A 489 4.17 16.32 3.01
CA ASN A 489 5.22 16.89 3.85
C ASN A 489 6.58 16.73 3.16
N THR A 490 7.36 17.80 3.12
CA THR A 490 8.73 17.82 2.64
C THR A 490 9.57 18.73 3.54
N SER A 491 10.78 19.08 3.14
CA SER A 491 11.61 20.02 3.88
C SER A 491 12.30 21.01 2.95
N ILE A 492 12.52 22.21 3.44
CA ILE A 492 13.32 23.24 2.77
C ILE A 492 14.49 23.65 3.69
N THR A 493 15.58 24.13 3.12
CA THR A 493 16.68 24.74 3.87
C THR A 493 16.99 26.09 3.23
N ILE A 494 16.89 27.16 4.03
CA ILE A 494 17.01 28.55 3.60
C ILE A 494 17.83 29.34 4.62
N GLN A 495 18.32 30.51 4.22
CA GLN A 495 19.04 31.42 5.13
C GLN A 495 18.09 32.31 5.93
N GLU A 496 16.95 32.67 5.33
CA GLU A 496 15.94 33.50 5.98
C GLU A 496 15.28 32.79 7.16
N ASP A 497 15.09 33.55 8.24
CA ASP A 497 14.36 33.11 9.41
C ASP A 497 12.86 33.32 9.20
N LEU A 498 12.18 32.27 8.77
CA LEU A 498 10.73 32.24 8.67
C LEU A 498 10.08 31.97 10.02
N VAL A 499 8.94 32.63 10.24
CA VAL A 499 8.06 32.42 11.40
C VAL A 499 7.44 31.02 11.31
N GLU A 500 7.42 30.27 12.42
CA GLU A 500 6.73 28.97 12.51
C GLU A 500 5.26 29.10 12.06
N TYR A 501 4.79 28.13 11.28
CA TYR A 501 3.44 28.02 10.71
C TYR A 501 3.04 29.14 9.75
N SER A 502 3.97 29.99 9.33
CA SER A 502 3.69 31.00 8.30
C SER A 502 3.41 30.36 6.94
N GLU A 503 2.50 30.99 6.20
CA GLU A 503 2.10 30.62 4.85
C GLU A 503 3.05 31.24 3.82
N HIS A 504 3.50 30.45 2.85
CA HIS A 504 4.37 30.90 1.76
C HIS A 504 4.00 30.23 0.44
N GLN A 505 4.39 30.86 -0.66
CA GLN A 505 4.32 30.25 -1.99
C GLN A 505 5.58 29.43 -2.27
N PHE A 506 5.40 28.18 -2.68
CA PHE A 506 6.49 27.28 -3.03
C PHE A 506 6.40 26.88 -4.49
N LYS A 507 7.53 27.06 -5.20
CA LYS A 507 7.75 26.44 -6.49
C LYS A 507 8.47 25.12 -6.31
N VAL A 508 7.95 24.08 -6.92
CA VAL A 508 8.49 22.72 -6.78
C VAL A 508 9.26 22.32 -8.02
N TYR A 509 10.44 21.74 -7.83
CA TYR A 509 11.31 21.28 -8.89
C TYR A 509 11.64 19.80 -8.73
N ILE A 510 11.66 19.09 -9.86
CA ILE A 510 12.25 17.77 -9.93
C ILE A 510 13.68 17.89 -10.41
N PHE A 511 14.61 17.38 -9.62
CA PHE A 511 15.99 17.19 -10.03
C PHE A 511 16.28 15.71 -10.24
N GLN A 512 16.93 15.39 -11.35
CA GLN A 512 17.55 14.08 -11.53
C GLN A 512 18.85 14.10 -10.72
N ASN A 513 18.94 13.31 -9.65
CA ASN A 513 20.20 13.19 -8.92
C ASN A 513 21.16 12.36 -9.78
N GLU A 514 22.13 12.99 -10.44
CA GLU A 514 23.06 12.33 -11.38
C GLU A 514 23.79 11.11 -10.80
N GLY A 515 24.08 11.11 -9.48
CA GLY A 515 24.72 9.98 -8.80
C GLY A 515 23.78 8.83 -8.43
N GLU A 516 22.50 9.12 -8.20
CA GLU A 516 21.50 8.15 -7.73
C GLU A 516 20.47 7.75 -8.78
N LEU A 517 20.43 8.49 -9.90
CA LEU A 517 19.50 8.34 -11.02
C LEU A 517 18.04 8.26 -10.59
N LYS A 518 17.74 8.91 -9.45
CA LYS A 518 16.41 9.04 -8.85
C LYS A 518 15.99 10.49 -8.93
N LYS A 519 14.74 10.71 -9.35
CA LYS A 519 14.08 12.02 -9.32
C LYS A 519 13.85 12.43 -7.85
N LYS A 520 14.42 13.56 -7.42
CA LYS A 520 14.23 14.20 -6.10
C LYS A 520 13.41 15.47 -6.27
N ILE A 521 12.49 15.69 -5.34
CA ILE A 521 11.68 16.89 -5.27
C ILE A 521 12.41 17.90 -4.38
N LYS A 522 12.61 19.13 -4.86
CA LYS A 522 13.10 20.26 -4.06
C LYS A 522 12.09 21.41 -4.11
N LEU A 523 11.98 22.12 -3.01
CA LEU A 523 11.19 23.35 -2.93
C LEU A 523 12.09 24.56 -3.08
N GLN A 524 11.56 25.58 -3.73
CA GLN A 524 12.04 26.96 -3.67
C GLN A 524 10.91 27.81 -3.11
N ILE A 525 11.21 28.61 -2.09
CA ILE A 525 10.29 29.63 -1.62
C ILE A 525 10.28 30.79 -2.63
N CYS A 526 9.11 31.31 -2.91
CA CYS A 526 8.94 32.48 -3.78
C CYS A 526 8.56 33.68 -2.91
N GLU A 527 9.19 34.81 -3.19
CA GLU A 527 8.86 36.11 -2.58
C GLU A 527 7.45 36.58 -2.95
#